data_AF-A0A3B8ZBJ4-F1
#
_entry.id   AF-A0A3B8ZBJ4-F1
#
_cell.length_a   1.000
_cell.length_b   1.000
_cell.length_c   1.000
_cell.angle_alpha   90.00
_cell.angle_beta   90.00
_cell.angle_gamma   90.00
#
_symmetry.space_group_name_H-M   'P 1'
#
loop_
_entity.id
_entity.type
_entity.pdbx_description
1 polymer ?
#
loop_
_entity_poly.entity_id
_entity_poly.type
_entity_poly.pdbx_seq_one_letter_code
_entity_poly.pdbx_strand_id
1 'polypeptide(L)'
;METMAAAGYVQSSAYTMIKDPQKISFSYRDNLWQGADLLATGIASFGHLSGVHYQNVADWNDYLTSLVDKRLPLGRAYTPSALQSMIRQLILLLKRGYVEIRYFNEKFGRDIWQEYQTVWQQ
;
A
#
# COMPACT_ATOMS: atom_id res chain seq x y z
N MET A 1 7.84 -22.11 1.23
CA MET A 1 6.69 -22.03 0.30
C MET A 1 6.33 -23.40 -0.27
N GLU A 2 7.31 -24.23 -0.66
CA GLU A 2 7.10 -25.56 -1.26
C GLU A 2 6.16 -26.47 -0.46
N THR A 3 6.34 -26.59 0.86
CA THR A 3 5.44 -27.41 1.70
C THR A 3 3.99 -26.91 1.69
N MET A 4 3.77 -25.59 1.70
CA MET A 4 2.41 -25.02 1.62
C MET A 4 1.83 -25.20 0.22
N ALA A 5 2.65 -25.07 -0.83
CA ALA A 5 2.23 -25.32 -2.20
C ALA A 5 1.82 -26.78 -2.40
N ALA A 6 2.61 -27.73 -1.88
CA ALA A 6 2.27 -29.16 -1.87
C ALA A 6 0.98 -29.45 -1.07
N ALA A 7 0.72 -28.67 -0.02
CA ALA A 7 -0.55 -28.72 0.72
C ALA A 7 -1.70 -27.97 0.02
N GLY A 8 -1.53 -27.51 -1.22
CA GLY A 8 -2.57 -26.87 -2.03
C GLY A 8 -2.80 -25.39 -1.74
N TYR A 9 -1.85 -24.67 -1.15
CA TYR A 9 -1.89 -23.22 -1.05
C TYR A 9 -1.28 -22.57 -2.30
N VAL A 10 -1.81 -21.42 -2.69
CA VAL A 10 -1.36 -20.61 -3.82
C VAL A 10 -0.68 -19.34 -3.31
N GLN A 11 0.40 -18.92 -3.98
CA GLN A 11 1.07 -17.67 -3.68
C GLN A 11 0.19 -16.47 -4.09
N SER A 12 -0.09 -15.58 -3.14
CA SER A 12 -0.87 -14.34 -3.37
C SER A 12 0.02 -13.10 -3.44
N SER A 13 1.19 -13.14 -2.79
CA SER A 13 2.22 -12.10 -2.83
C SER A 13 3.59 -12.72 -2.50
N ALA A 14 4.65 -11.92 -2.54
CA ALA A 14 6.01 -12.29 -2.20
C ALA A 14 6.16 -12.94 -0.80
N TYR A 15 5.19 -12.75 0.10
CA TYR A 15 5.24 -13.21 1.48
C TYR A 15 3.91 -13.78 2.00
N THR A 16 2.96 -14.11 1.12
CA THR A 16 1.65 -14.62 1.54
C THR A 16 1.18 -15.77 0.64
N MET A 17 0.82 -16.89 1.27
CA MET A 17 0.19 -18.05 0.65
C MET A 17 -1.28 -18.14 1.13
N ILE A 18 -2.22 -18.48 0.25
CA ILE A 18 -3.66 -18.63 0.55
C ILE A 18 -4.18 -19.98 0.11
N LYS A 19 -5.20 -20.52 0.77
CA LYS A 19 -5.71 -21.86 0.49
C LYS A 19 -6.54 -21.94 -0.80
N ASP A 20 -7.49 -21.03 -0.96
CA ASP A 20 -8.42 -21.00 -2.10
C ASP A 20 -8.54 -19.56 -2.62
N PRO A 21 -7.92 -19.23 -3.78
CA PRO A 21 -7.95 -17.87 -4.33
C PRO A 21 -9.34 -17.43 -4.81
N GLN A 22 -10.30 -18.35 -4.96
CA GLN A 22 -11.69 -17.99 -5.30
C GLN A 22 -12.49 -17.58 -4.07
N LYS A 23 -12.07 -18.00 -2.87
CA LYS A 23 -12.75 -17.70 -1.60
C LYS A 23 -12.02 -16.68 -0.73
N ILE A 24 -10.70 -16.60 -0.88
CA ILE A 24 -9.84 -15.78 -0.03
C ILE A 24 -9.23 -14.67 -0.89
N SER A 25 -9.59 -13.43 -0.60
CA SER A 25 -8.97 -12.24 -1.16
C SER A 25 -8.44 -11.34 -0.04
N PHE A 26 -7.39 -10.57 -0.33
CA PHE A 26 -6.81 -9.60 0.59
C PHE A 26 -7.25 -8.19 0.20
N SER A 27 -8.55 -7.92 0.31
CA SER A 27 -9.14 -6.64 -0.09
C SER A 27 -8.42 -5.42 0.50
N TYR A 28 -8.10 -5.44 1.80
CA TYR A 28 -7.36 -4.36 2.46
C TYR A 28 -6.01 -4.08 1.77
N ARG A 29 -5.22 -5.13 1.53
CA ARG A 29 -3.90 -5.03 0.89
C ARG A 29 -4.02 -4.50 -0.53
N ASP A 30 -4.90 -5.11 -1.32
CA ASP A 30 -5.00 -4.84 -2.75
C ASP A 30 -5.46 -3.39 -2.99
N ASN A 31 -6.47 -2.94 -2.24
CA ASN A 31 -6.94 -1.55 -2.28
C ASN A 31 -5.86 -0.58 -1.79
N LEU A 32 -5.20 -0.86 -0.66
CA LEU A 32 -4.15 0.01 -0.12
C LEU A 32 -2.97 0.15 -1.11
N TRP A 33 -2.60 -0.92 -1.80
CA TRP A 33 -1.50 -0.91 -2.77
C TRP A 33 -1.86 -0.14 -4.04
N GLN A 34 -3.14 -0.10 -4.38
CA GLN A 34 -3.69 0.74 -5.44
C GLN A 34 -3.97 2.17 -4.96
N GLY A 35 -3.62 2.54 -3.73
CA GLY A 35 -3.73 3.90 -3.21
C GLY A 35 -5.15 4.28 -2.77
N ALA A 36 -5.96 3.30 -2.34
CA ALA A 36 -7.21 3.59 -1.65
C ALA A 36 -6.96 4.34 -0.33
N ASP A 37 -8.00 5.00 0.15
CA ASP A 37 -7.97 5.67 1.43
C ASP A 37 -8.05 4.67 2.59
N LEU A 38 -7.27 4.97 3.63
CA LEU A 38 -7.15 4.23 4.87
C LEU A 38 -7.16 5.23 6.03
N LEU A 39 -8.21 5.13 6.85
CA LEU A 39 -8.31 5.89 8.09
C LEU A 39 -7.49 5.21 9.20
N ALA A 40 -6.60 5.97 9.80
CA ALA A 40 -5.76 5.51 10.90
C ALA A 40 -6.38 5.84 12.24
N THR A 41 -6.87 4.81 12.93
CA THR A 41 -7.41 4.93 14.28
C THR A 41 -6.42 4.35 15.26
N GLY A 42 -6.03 5.14 16.26
CA GLY A 42 -5.10 4.72 17.31
C GLY A 42 -3.77 5.47 17.31
N ILE A 43 -3.05 5.35 18.41
CA ILE A 43 -1.71 5.89 18.60
C ILE A 43 -0.74 5.35 17.54
N ALA A 44 0.19 6.21 17.09
CA ALA A 44 1.24 5.89 16.12
C ALA A 44 0.76 5.34 14.76
N SER A 45 -0.55 5.28 14.53
CA SER A 45 -1.13 4.59 13.38
C SER A 45 -0.91 5.38 12.09
N PHE A 46 -0.61 4.66 11.01
CA PHE A 46 -0.41 5.25 9.69
C PHE A 46 -1.69 5.19 8.86
N GLY A 47 -1.99 6.28 8.17
CA GLY A 47 -3.11 6.41 7.28
C GLY A 47 -2.72 6.97 5.94
N HIS A 48 -3.66 6.90 5.02
CA HIS A 48 -3.57 7.48 3.69
C HIS A 48 -4.94 8.04 3.36
N LEU A 49 -5.07 9.36 3.16
CA LEU A 49 -6.37 9.97 2.88
C LEU A 49 -6.22 11.03 1.81
N SER A 50 -6.96 10.91 0.71
CA SER A 50 -6.96 11.86 -0.40
C SER A 50 -5.55 12.16 -0.93
N GLY A 51 -4.72 11.12 -1.05
CA GLY A 51 -3.34 11.23 -1.52
C GLY A 51 -2.34 11.73 -0.48
N VAL A 52 -2.75 11.94 0.77
CA VAL A 52 -1.85 12.36 1.87
C VAL A 52 -1.54 11.18 2.77
N HIS A 53 -0.27 10.86 2.94
CA HIS A 53 0.19 9.94 3.97
C HIS A 53 0.24 10.67 5.30
N TYR A 54 -0.32 10.10 6.35
CA TYR A 54 -0.24 10.69 7.69
C TYR A 54 0.01 9.64 8.75
N GLN A 55 0.49 10.10 9.89
CA GLN A 55 0.66 9.28 11.07
C GLN A 55 0.10 10.02 12.27
N ASN A 56 -0.68 9.34 13.09
CA ASN A 56 -1.07 9.86 14.39
C ASN A 56 0.17 10.01 15.30
N VAL A 57 0.11 10.91 16.28
CA VAL A 57 1.16 11.08 17.28
C VAL A 57 1.53 9.72 17.90
N ALA A 58 2.82 9.49 18.09
CA ALA A 58 3.35 8.22 18.54
C ALA A 58 3.49 8.14 20.07
N ASP A 59 3.39 9.28 20.76
CA ASP A 59 3.37 9.34 22.22
C ASP A 59 1.97 9.11 22.79
N TRP A 60 1.91 8.38 23.89
CA TRP A 60 0.66 7.98 24.56
C TRP A 60 -0.10 9.16 25.14
N ASN A 61 0.60 10.04 25.85
CA ASN A 61 -0.03 11.17 26.51
C ASN A 61 -0.48 12.21 25.48
N ASP A 62 0.32 12.46 24.45
CA ASP A 62 -0.06 13.38 23.37
C ASP A 62 -1.30 12.88 22.61
N TYR A 63 -1.37 11.57 22.36
CA TYR A 63 -2.52 10.94 21.71
C TYR A 63 -3.79 11.12 22.53
N LEU A 64 -3.77 10.72 23.80
CA LEU A 64 -4.93 10.84 24.69
C LEU A 64 -5.35 12.28 24.91
N THR A 65 -4.39 13.18 25.16
CA THR A 65 -4.66 14.60 25.37
C THR A 65 -5.35 15.21 24.16
N SER A 66 -4.87 14.89 22.95
CA SER A 66 -5.49 15.37 21.71
C SER A 66 -6.95 14.90 21.57
N LEU A 67 -7.24 13.66 21.94
CA LEU A 67 -8.62 13.13 21.92
C LEU A 67 -9.51 13.80 22.96
N VAL A 68 -9.03 13.97 24.20
CA VAL A 68 -9.76 14.66 25.28
C VAL A 68 -10.09 16.10 24.86
N ASP A 69 -9.15 16.78 24.21
CA ASP A 69 -9.31 18.13 23.67
C ASP A 69 -10.18 18.19 22.40
N LYS A 70 -10.70 17.05 21.92
CA LYS A 70 -11.48 16.93 20.67
C LYS A 70 -10.72 17.42 19.42
N ARG A 71 -9.40 17.25 19.41
CA ARG A 71 -8.52 17.52 18.27
C ARG A 71 -8.13 16.22 17.58
N LEU A 72 -7.83 16.29 16.29
CA LEU A 72 -7.25 15.15 15.59
C LEU A 72 -5.83 14.90 16.11
N PRO A 73 -5.48 13.65 16.48
CA PRO A 73 -4.17 13.32 17.04
C PRO A 73 -3.11 13.16 15.94
N LEU A 74 -3.05 14.08 14.98
CA LEU A 74 -2.12 14.02 13.84
C LEU A 74 -0.71 14.42 14.28
N GLY A 75 0.27 13.57 14.04
CA GLY A 75 1.67 13.84 14.33
C GLY A 75 2.42 14.42 13.13
N ARG A 76 2.37 13.73 11.99
CA ARG A 76 3.04 14.16 10.76
C ARG A 76 2.28 13.74 9.52
N ALA A 77 2.48 14.47 8.43
CA ALA A 77 1.90 14.17 7.13
C ALA A 77 2.90 14.41 6.00
N TYR A 78 2.68 13.73 4.88
CA TYR A 78 3.45 13.86 3.66
C TYR A 78 2.53 13.72 2.46
N THR A 79 2.56 14.73 1.59
CA THR A 79 1.85 14.74 0.32
C THR A 79 2.83 14.38 -0.79
N PRO A 80 2.84 13.12 -1.27
CA PRO A 80 3.67 12.73 -2.39
C PRO A 80 3.30 13.50 -3.66
N SER A 81 4.30 13.78 -4.50
CA SER A 81 4.06 14.20 -5.88
C SER A 81 3.36 13.10 -6.69
N ALA A 82 2.83 13.45 -7.86
CA ALA A 82 2.22 12.47 -8.77
C ALA A 82 3.20 11.33 -9.12
N LEU A 83 4.47 11.67 -9.38
CA LEU A 83 5.52 10.69 -9.66
C LEU A 83 5.81 9.79 -8.45
N GLN A 84 5.90 10.35 -7.26
CA GLN A 84 6.14 9.56 -6.03
C GLN A 84 4.96 8.63 -5.72
N SER A 85 3.72 9.08 -5.94
CA SER A 85 2.53 8.26 -5.82
C SER A 85 2.55 7.09 -6.80
N MET A 86 2.93 7.33 -8.06
CA MET A 86 3.10 6.28 -9.07
C MET A 86 4.17 5.26 -8.65
N ILE A 87 5.37 5.73 -8.27
CA ILE A 87 6.49 4.88 -7.85
C ILE A 87 6.10 4.02 -6.64
N ARG A 88 5.43 4.61 -5.65
CA ARG A 88 4.91 3.87 -4.49
C ARG A 88 4.02 2.70 -4.92
N GLN A 89 3.05 2.95 -5.80
CA GLN A 89 2.12 1.91 -6.25
C GLN A 89 2.81 0.85 -7.10
N LEU A 90 3.80 1.24 -7.91
CA LEU A 90 4.65 0.30 -8.65
C LEU A 90 5.37 -0.66 -7.70
N ILE A 91 6.08 -0.14 -6.70
CA ILE A 91 6.81 -0.95 -5.72
C ILE A 91 5.87 -1.88 -4.94
N LEU A 92 4.68 -1.39 -4.56
CA LEU A 92 3.71 -2.20 -3.83
C LEU A 92 3.11 -3.30 -4.71
N LEU A 93 2.74 -3.01 -5.95
CA LEU A 93 2.16 -3.99 -6.86
C LEU A 93 3.19 -5.04 -7.30
N LEU A 94 4.47 -4.69 -7.42
CA LEU A 94 5.56 -5.67 -7.66
C LEU A 94 5.57 -6.80 -6.62
N LYS A 95 5.12 -6.53 -5.38
CA LYS A 95 5.02 -7.57 -4.34
C LYS A 95 4.01 -8.67 -4.67
N ARG A 96 3.15 -8.51 -5.68
CA ARG A 96 2.28 -9.60 -6.19
C ARG A 96 3.05 -10.63 -7.03
N GLY A 97 4.25 -10.30 -7.49
CA GLY A 97 5.03 -11.10 -8.44
C GLY A 97 4.73 -10.79 -9.90
N TYR A 98 3.80 -9.87 -10.19
CA TYR A 98 3.50 -9.35 -11.51
C TYR A 98 2.99 -7.91 -11.42
N VAL A 99 3.05 -7.19 -12.54
CA VAL A 99 2.56 -5.82 -12.66
C VAL A 99 1.82 -5.66 -13.98
N GLU A 100 0.66 -5.02 -13.95
CA GLU A 100 -0.11 -4.70 -15.15
C GLU A 100 0.24 -3.28 -15.63
N ILE A 101 0.93 -3.16 -16.77
CA ILE A 101 1.35 -1.87 -17.34
C ILE A 101 0.14 -0.95 -17.60
N ARG A 102 -0.97 -1.53 -18.09
CA ARG A 102 -2.21 -0.81 -18.39
C ARG A 102 -2.74 -0.01 -17.21
N TYR A 103 -2.64 -0.53 -15.98
CA TYR A 103 -3.05 0.18 -14.76
C TYR A 103 -2.35 1.54 -14.63
N PHE A 104 -1.04 1.59 -14.93
CA PHE A 104 -0.25 2.82 -14.81
C PHE A 104 -0.53 3.80 -15.94
N ASN A 105 -0.75 3.28 -17.15
CA ASN A 105 -1.20 4.10 -18.27
C ASN A 105 -2.54 4.77 -17.97
N GLU A 106 -3.54 4.01 -17.51
CA GLU A 106 -4.89 4.53 -17.25
C GLU A 106 -4.93 5.50 -16.05
N LYS A 107 -4.21 5.18 -14.97
CA LYS A 107 -4.28 5.97 -13.73
C LYS A 107 -3.31 7.14 -13.69
N PHE A 108 -2.11 6.97 -14.24
CA PHE A 108 -1.01 7.95 -14.14
C PHE A 108 -0.62 8.54 -15.48
N GLY A 109 -1.13 8.02 -16.60
CA GLY A 109 -0.72 8.47 -17.94
C GLY A 109 0.73 8.12 -18.26
N ARG A 110 1.26 7.03 -17.69
CA ARG A 110 2.68 6.63 -17.80
C ARG A 110 2.85 5.18 -18.17
N ASP A 111 3.66 4.93 -19.19
CA ASP A 111 4.15 3.60 -19.53
C ASP A 111 5.39 3.30 -18.68
N ILE A 112 5.19 2.55 -17.60
CA ILE A 112 6.26 2.19 -16.67
C ILE A 112 7.32 1.26 -17.29
N TRP A 113 6.99 0.53 -18.36
CA TRP A 113 7.98 -0.31 -19.04
C TRP A 113 8.94 0.54 -19.84
N GLN A 114 8.43 1.50 -20.60
CA GLN A 114 9.26 2.45 -21.31
C GLN A 114 10.08 3.33 -20.34
N GLU A 115 9.46 3.82 -19.27
CA GLU A 115 10.10 4.70 -18.27
C GLU A 115 11.33 4.06 -17.61
N TYR A 116 11.24 2.77 -17.25
CA TYR A 116 12.29 2.06 -16.51
C TYR A 116 13.06 1.03 -17.34
N GLN A 117 12.91 1.04 -18.66
CA GLN A 117 13.53 0.07 -19.56
C GLN A 117 15.04 -0.07 -19.35
N THR A 118 15.75 1.05 -19.20
CA THR A 118 17.21 1.09 -19.04
C THR A 118 17.67 0.44 -17.74
N VAL A 119 16.83 0.44 -16.71
CA VAL A 119 17.12 -0.20 -15.41
C VAL A 119 16.93 -1.71 -15.50
N TRP A 120 15.96 -2.17 -16.30
CA TRP A 120 15.62 -3.60 -16.40
C TRP A 120 16.44 -4.37 -17.45
N GLN A 121 17.13 -3.67 -18.33
CA GLN A 121 17.99 -4.27 -19.36
C GLN A 121 19.47 -4.35 -18.95
N GLN A 122 19.80 -3.96 -17.72
CA GLN A 122 21.13 -4.18 -17.11
C GLN A 122 21.22 -5.60 -16.55
#